data_AF-A0A2E0FK90-F1
#
_entry.id   AF-A0A2E0FK90-F1
#
_cell.length_a   1.000
_cell.length_b   1.000
_cell.length_c   1.000
_cell.angle_alpha   90.00
_cell.angle_beta   90.00
_cell.angle_gamma   90.00
#
_symmetry.space_group_name_H-M   'P 1'
#
loop_
_entity.id
_entity.type
_entity.pdbx_description
1 polymer ?
#
loop_
_entity_poly.entity_id
_entity_poly.type
_entity_poly.pdbx_seq_one_letter_code
_entity_poly.pdbx_strand_id
1 'polypeptide(L)'
;MIEQEIHQEKDDLNISNDSIVNQNFNKLRGNRIVLQPNSKHLLSMLTLEVSILSELKDICTLHILSFCPNPKASQPWTRFTISVEQQNLRVDLNEILSLDQEIAGYYSWHWTDGLLFAFESHNDVRFRVKIQKKRTYVNTL
;
A
#
# COMPACT_ATOMS: atom_id res chain seq x y z
N MET A 1 15.64 -0.12 1.39
CA MET A 1 14.64 -0.37 2.44
C MET A 1 14.11 0.98 2.87
N ILE A 2 12.80 1.12 3.01
CA ILE A 2 12.16 2.34 3.53
C ILE A 2 11.43 1.94 4.80
N GLU A 3 11.54 2.75 5.84
CA GLU A 3 10.84 2.54 7.11
C GLU A 3 10.33 3.89 7.60
N GLN A 4 9.04 3.95 7.98
CA GLN A 4 8.39 5.18 8.38
C GLN A 4 7.34 4.89 9.46
N GLU A 5 7.35 5.69 10.52
CA GLU A 5 6.26 5.75 11.49
C GLU A 5 5.21 6.75 10.99
N ILE A 6 3.95 6.35 11.05
CA ILE A 6 2.80 7.12 10.60
C ILE A 6 1.86 7.28 11.79
N HIS A 7 1.40 8.51 11.97
CA HIS A 7 0.28 8.83 12.84
C HIS A 7 -0.91 9.18 11.96
N GLN A 8 -1.91 8.32 11.95
CA GLN A 8 -3.17 8.58 11.27
C GLN A 8 -4.15 9.14 12.29
N GLU A 9 -4.62 10.36 12.06
CA GLU A 9 -5.71 10.93 12.84
C GLU A 9 -7.03 10.23 12.50
N LYS A 10 -7.95 10.20 13.46
CA LYS A 10 -9.32 9.74 13.24
C LYS A 10 -9.94 10.48 12.05
N ASP A 11 -10.65 9.74 11.20
CA ASP A 11 -11.35 10.23 10.00
C ASP A 11 -10.44 10.82 8.88
N ASP A 12 -9.11 10.80 9.04
CA ASP A 12 -8.17 11.55 8.19
C ASP A 12 -8.02 10.97 6.77
N LEU A 13 -8.35 9.69 6.58
CA LEU A 13 -8.12 8.99 5.32
C LEU A 13 -9.27 8.01 5.01
N ASN A 14 -10.38 8.53 4.50
CA ASN A 14 -11.46 7.70 3.93
C ASN A 14 -11.09 7.17 2.54
N ILE A 15 -10.10 6.27 2.48
CA ILE A 15 -9.60 5.69 1.23
C ILE A 15 -10.32 4.39 0.84
N SER A 16 -11.34 3.97 1.60
CA SER A 16 -12.18 2.81 1.31
C SER A 16 -13.18 3.06 0.16
N ASN A 17 -13.36 4.31 -0.27
CA ASN A 17 -14.28 4.70 -1.33
C ASN A 17 -13.56 5.26 -2.57
N ASP A 18 -13.74 4.61 -3.72
CA ASP A 18 -13.07 4.95 -4.99
C ASP A 18 -13.40 6.35 -5.50
N SER A 19 -14.63 6.83 -5.26
CA SER A 19 -15.05 8.18 -5.64
C SER A 19 -14.26 9.23 -4.84
N ILE A 20 -14.09 8.99 -3.53
CA ILE A 20 -13.31 9.86 -2.65
C ILE A 20 -11.84 9.87 -3.07
N VAL A 21 -11.28 8.70 -3.41
CA VAL A 21 -9.89 8.59 -3.88
C VAL A 21 -9.69 9.37 -5.17
N ASN A 22 -10.60 9.25 -6.12
CA ASN A 22 -10.52 9.97 -7.39
C ASN A 22 -10.66 11.50 -7.21
N GLN A 23 -11.60 11.96 -6.37
CA GLN A 23 -11.79 13.38 -6.08
C GLN A 23 -10.58 13.99 -5.36
N ASN A 24 -9.91 13.22 -4.49
CA ASN A 24 -8.79 13.70 -3.67
C ASN A 24 -7.42 13.20 -4.16
N PHE A 25 -7.33 12.71 -5.39
CA PHE A 25 -6.17 11.96 -5.88
C PHE A 25 -4.82 12.65 -5.62
N ASN A 26 -4.68 13.93 -5.99
CA ASN A 26 -3.43 14.66 -5.81
C ASN A 26 -3.05 14.85 -4.33
N LYS A 27 -4.04 15.10 -3.46
CA LYS A 27 -3.85 15.23 -2.01
C LYS A 27 -3.37 13.90 -1.43
N LEU A 28 -4.06 12.81 -1.73
CA LEU A 28 -3.71 11.47 -1.25
C LEU A 28 -2.34 11.01 -1.77
N ARG A 29 -2.04 11.28 -3.05
CA ARG A 29 -0.73 11.00 -3.64
C ARG A 29 0.38 11.79 -2.92
N GLY A 30 0.11 13.02 -2.48
CA GLY A 30 1.04 13.82 -1.68
C GLY A 30 1.43 13.19 -0.35
N ASN A 31 0.53 12.40 0.25
CA ASN A 31 0.73 11.74 1.54
C ASN A 31 1.36 10.34 1.44
N ARG A 32 1.67 9.87 0.22
CA ARG A 32 2.25 8.54 0.02
C ARG A 32 3.69 8.47 0.54
N ILE A 33 4.08 7.30 1.02
CA ILE A 33 5.50 6.95 1.15
C ILE A 33 6.08 6.85 -0.26
N VAL A 34 6.96 7.79 -0.61
CA VAL A 34 7.59 7.84 -1.93
C VAL A 34 8.60 6.71 -2.06
N LEU A 35 8.42 5.88 -3.09
CA LEU A 35 9.43 4.90 -3.48
C LEU A 35 10.48 5.62 -4.33
N GLN A 36 11.76 5.29 -4.14
CA GLN A 36 12.86 6.10 -4.71
C GLN A 36 12.70 6.31 -6.23
N PRO A 37 12.77 7.55 -6.75
CA PRO A 37 12.45 7.86 -8.15
C PRO A 37 13.28 7.12 -9.20
N ASN A 38 14.51 6.76 -8.84
CA ASN A 38 15.45 6.06 -9.74
C ASN A 38 15.30 4.53 -9.70
N SER A 39 14.38 4.03 -8.88
CA SER A 39 14.11 2.61 -8.73
C SER A 39 12.77 2.27 -9.35
N LYS A 40 12.83 1.50 -10.44
CA LYS A 40 11.67 0.85 -11.02
C LYS A 40 11.15 -0.22 -10.03
N HIS A 41 10.04 0.08 -9.34
CA HIS A 41 9.41 -0.80 -8.36
C HIS A 41 8.14 -1.42 -8.94
N LEU A 42 8.20 -2.70 -9.32
CA LEU A 42 6.98 -3.49 -9.52
C LEU A 42 6.40 -3.82 -8.16
N LEU A 43 5.08 -3.76 -8.03
CA LEU A 43 4.38 -4.15 -6.81
C LEU A 43 4.72 -5.59 -6.39
N SER A 44 4.82 -6.50 -7.36
CA SER A 44 5.20 -7.91 -7.14
C SER A 44 6.59 -8.10 -6.52
N MET A 45 7.46 -7.08 -6.59
CA MET A 45 8.81 -7.10 -6.01
C MET A 45 8.86 -6.55 -4.59
N LEU A 46 7.74 -6.12 -4.00
CA LEU A 46 7.71 -5.52 -2.67
C LEU A 46 7.18 -6.49 -1.63
N THR A 47 7.80 -6.45 -0.45
CA THR A 47 7.28 -7.02 0.79
C THR A 47 7.08 -5.87 1.77
N LEU A 48 5.94 -5.87 2.44
CA LEU A 48 5.58 -4.86 3.43
C LEU A 48 5.51 -5.53 4.81
N GLU A 49 6.04 -4.86 5.81
CA GLU A 49 5.83 -5.19 7.22
C GLU A 49 5.15 -3.97 7.85
N VAL A 50 3.99 -4.19 8.48
CA VAL A 50 3.23 -3.15 9.17
C VAL A 50 3.10 -3.54 10.63
N SER A 51 3.65 -2.71 11.52
CA SER A 51 3.58 -2.88 12.96
C SER A 51 2.66 -1.82 13.56
N ILE A 52 1.50 -2.24 14.05
CA ILE A 52 0.52 -1.39 14.70
C ILE A 52 0.98 -1.15 16.14
N LEU A 53 1.17 0.12 16.49
CA LEU A 53 1.65 0.56 17.80
C LEU A 53 0.48 0.93 18.73
N SER A 54 -0.67 1.31 18.17
CA SER A 54 -1.92 1.50 18.91
C SER A 54 -2.54 0.18 19.37
N GLU A 55 -3.49 0.25 20.30
CA GLU A 55 -4.35 -0.89 20.63
C GLU A 55 -5.17 -1.31 19.41
N LEU A 56 -5.32 -2.62 19.19
CA LEU A 56 -6.09 -3.17 18.06
C LEU A 56 -7.60 -2.99 18.19
N LYS A 57 -8.07 -2.52 19.34
CA LYS A 57 -9.50 -2.36 19.58
C LYS A 57 -10.06 -1.38 18.54
N ASP A 58 -11.04 -1.84 17.77
CA ASP A 58 -11.68 -1.09 16.69
C ASP A 58 -10.78 -0.84 15.45
N ILE A 59 -9.73 -1.63 15.24
CA ILE A 59 -8.92 -1.68 14.00
C ILE A 59 -9.19 -2.99 13.28
N CYS A 60 -9.94 -2.94 12.18
CA CYS A 60 -10.39 -4.16 11.49
C CYS A 60 -9.75 -4.36 10.12
N THR A 61 -9.34 -3.28 9.45
CA THR A 61 -8.94 -3.32 8.04
C THR A 61 -7.82 -2.33 7.76
N LEU A 62 -6.82 -2.79 7.02
CA LEU A 62 -5.77 -1.97 6.43
C LEU A 62 -6.06 -1.80 4.93
N HIS A 63 -6.16 -0.54 4.50
CA HIS A 63 -6.17 -0.16 3.10
C HIS A 63 -4.78 0.31 2.67
N ILE A 64 -4.33 -0.18 1.51
CA ILE A 64 -3.08 0.23 0.88
C ILE A 64 -3.40 0.77 -0.51
N LEU A 65 -3.10 2.04 -0.77
CA LEU A 65 -3.20 2.65 -2.09
C LEU A 65 -1.84 2.68 -2.75
N SER A 66 -1.71 2.00 -3.89
CA SER A 66 -0.56 2.12 -4.78
C SER A 66 -0.81 3.18 -5.84
N PHE A 67 0.14 4.10 -6.00
CA PHE A 67 0.08 5.14 -7.03
C PHE A 67 0.92 4.75 -8.25
N CYS A 68 0.25 4.58 -9.38
CA CYS A 68 0.85 4.12 -10.62
C CYS A 68 0.66 5.19 -11.70
N PRO A 69 1.72 5.90 -12.14
CA PRO A 69 1.61 6.83 -13.25
C PRO A 69 1.43 6.02 -14.55
N ASN A 70 0.19 5.69 -14.90
CA ASN A 70 -0.14 5.10 -16.18
C ASN A 70 -1.01 6.05 -17.01
N PRO A 71 -0.53 6.53 -18.18
CA PRO A 71 -1.30 7.38 -19.08
C PRO A 71 -2.40 6.63 -19.86
N LYS A 72 -2.51 5.29 -19.76
CA LYS A 72 -3.48 4.47 -20.51
C LYS A 72 -4.49 3.73 -19.63
N ALA A 73 -4.52 4.00 -18.33
CA ALA A 73 -5.43 3.36 -17.37
C ALA A 73 -6.77 4.07 -17.24
N SER A 74 -7.80 3.34 -16.83
CA SER A 74 -9.05 3.93 -16.31
C SER A 74 -8.83 4.70 -15.01
N GLN A 75 -7.87 4.28 -14.15
CA GLN A 75 -7.53 4.97 -12.90
C GLN A 75 -6.02 4.92 -12.59
N PRO A 76 -5.42 6.01 -12.06
CA PRO A 76 -3.98 6.12 -11.78
C PRO A 76 -3.54 5.53 -10.42
N TRP A 77 -4.33 4.62 -9.84
CA TRP A 77 -4.08 4.03 -8.53
C TRP A 77 -4.72 2.64 -8.40
N THR A 78 -4.31 1.87 -7.39
CA THR A 78 -4.88 0.56 -7.02
C THR A 78 -5.03 0.46 -5.52
N ARG A 79 -6.16 -0.05 -5.02
CA ARG A 79 -6.36 -0.31 -3.58
C ARG A 79 -6.25 -1.79 -3.28
N PHE A 80 -5.52 -2.10 -2.21
CA PHE A 80 -5.51 -3.40 -1.55
C PHE A 80 -6.17 -3.27 -0.19
N THR A 81 -6.86 -4.33 0.23
CA THR A 81 -7.57 -4.38 1.50
C THR A 81 -7.14 -5.64 2.24
N ILE A 82 -6.74 -5.49 3.50
CA ILE A 82 -6.19 -6.57 4.32
C ILE A 82 -6.88 -6.57 5.68
N SER A 83 -7.45 -7.70 6.07
CA SER A 83 -8.01 -7.88 7.41
C SER A 83 -6.92 -7.82 8.48
N VAL A 84 -7.20 -7.11 9.57
CA VAL A 84 -6.25 -6.91 10.68
C VAL A 84 -6.64 -7.85 11.82
N GLU A 85 -5.85 -8.91 11.99
CA GLU A 85 -6.10 -9.91 13.05
C GLU A 85 -5.03 -9.86 14.15
N GLN A 86 -3.93 -9.14 13.90
CA GLN A 86 -2.75 -9.08 14.76
C GLN A 86 -1.99 -7.76 14.59
N GLN A 87 -1.16 -7.41 15.59
CA GLN A 87 -0.41 -6.15 15.59
C GLN A 87 0.65 -6.07 14.49
N ASN A 88 1.20 -7.21 14.07
CA ASN A 88 2.25 -7.27 13.07
C ASN A 88 1.73 -7.98 11.83
N LEU A 89 1.60 -7.23 10.74
CA LEU A 89 1.16 -7.74 9.45
C LEU A 89 2.35 -7.84 8.52
N ARG A 90 2.50 -8.99 7.88
CA ARG A 90 3.44 -9.16 6.77
C ARG A 90 2.64 -9.36 5.50
N VAL A 91 2.92 -8.53 4.51
CA VAL A 91 2.15 -8.49 3.26
C VAL A 91 3.11 -8.73 2.10
N ASP A 92 2.87 -9.80 1.37
CA ASP A 92 3.46 -9.99 0.06
C ASP A 92 2.48 -9.47 -1.00
N LEU A 93 2.82 -8.35 -1.64
CA LEU A 93 1.94 -7.76 -2.66
C LEU A 93 1.78 -8.65 -3.89
N ASN A 94 2.72 -9.55 -4.18
CA ASN A 94 2.58 -10.51 -5.28
C ASN A 94 1.49 -11.55 -4.98
N GLU A 95 1.37 -11.98 -3.73
CA GLU A 95 0.31 -12.91 -3.32
C GLU A 95 -1.06 -12.25 -3.51
N ILE A 96 -1.21 -10.99 -3.10
CA ILE A 96 -2.47 -10.24 -3.30
C ILE A 96 -2.79 -10.06 -4.78
N LEU A 97 -1.79 -9.67 -5.60
CA LEU A 97 -1.97 -9.54 -7.04
C LEU A 97 -2.37 -10.86 -7.70
N SER A 98 -1.84 -11.98 -7.24
CA SER A 98 -2.13 -13.30 -7.83
C SER A 98 -3.54 -13.81 -7.57
N LEU A 99 -4.19 -13.31 -6.50
CA LEU A 99 -5.58 -13.65 -6.17
C LEU A 99 -6.59 -12.92 -7.06
N ASP A 100 -6.21 -11.78 -7.63
CA ASP A 100 -7.04 -11.00 -8.54
C ASP A 100 -6.45 -11.02 -9.96
N GLN A 101 -6.94 -11.94 -10.79
CA GLN A 101 -6.40 -12.20 -12.13
C GLN A 101 -6.51 -10.99 -13.07
N GLU A 102 -7.50 -10.12 -12.88
CA GLU A 102 -7.65 -8.89 -13.68
C GLU A 102 -6.56 -7.87 -13.32
N ILE A 103 -6.24 -7.75 -12.02
CA ILE A 103 -5.18 -6.87 -11.52
C ILE A 103 -3.78 -7.45 -11.82
N ALA A 104 -3.61 -8.77 -11.76
CA ALA A 104 -2.33 -9.47 -11.95
C ALA A 104 -1.68 -9.14 -13.30
N GLY A 105 -2.44 -9.27 -14.40
CA GLY A 105 -1.92 -9.04 -15.75
C GLY A 105 -1.57 -7.57 -16.01
N TYR A 106 -2.32 -6.66 -15.40
CA TYR A 106 -2.12 -5.23 -15.61
C TYR A 106 -0.95 -4.68 -14.78
N TYR A 107 -0.92 -4.96 -13.47
CA TYR A 107 0.03 -4.31 -12.56
C TYR A 107 1.35 -5.06 -12.36
N SER A 108 1.48 -6.27 -12.90
CA SER A 108 2.77 -6.98 -12.95
C SER A 108 3.83 -6.30 -13.82
N TRP A 109 3.42 -5.36 -14.69
CA TRP A 109 4.31 -4.64 -15.62
C TRP A 109 4.42 -3.14 -15.36
N HIS A 110 3.59 -2.59 -14.45
CA HIS A 110 3.56 -1.15 -14.16
C HIS A 110 4.32 -0.81 -12.87
N TRP A 111 5.00 0.33 -12.91
CA TRP A 111 5.79 0.83 -11.79
C TRP A 111 4.89 1.62 -10.84
N THR A 112 5.06 1.36 -9.54
CA THR A 112 4.49 2.22 -8.49
C THR A 112 5.54 3.25 -8.05
N ASP A 113 5.12 4.49 -7.82
CA ASP A 113 6.00 5.55 -7.32
C ASP A 113 5.79 5.82 -5.82
N GLY A 114 4.84 5.15 -5.19
CA GLY A 114 4.55 5.32 -3.78
C GLY A 114 3.33 4.54 -3.30
N LEU A 115 3.31 4.33 -1.99
CA LEU A 115 2.23 3.64 -1.29
C LEU A 115 1.67 4.53 -0.18
N LEU A 116 0.36 4.62 -0.06
CA LEU A 116 -0.34 5.22 1.07
C LEU A 116 -1.01 4.12 1.88
N PHE A 117 -0.98 4.24 3.21
CA PHE A 117 -1.51 3.27 4.15
C PHE A 117 -2.55 3.96 5.01
N ALA A 118 -3.71 3.36 5.19
CA ALA A 118 -4.69 3.82 6.15
C ALA A 118 -5.46 2.65 6.77
N PHE A 119 -5.70 2.73 8.07
CA PHE A 119 -6.57 1.82 8.78
C PHE A 119 -8.00 2.33 8.81
N GLU A 120 -8.96 1.42 8.68
CA GLU A 120 -10.33 1.69 9.08
C GLU A 120 -10.39 1.60 10.61
N SER A 121 -10.57 2.75 11.28
CA SER A 121 -10.65 2.83 12.73
C SER A 121 -11.45 4.05 13.19
N HIS A 122 -12.03 3.95 14.38
CA HIS A 122 -12.71 5.05 15.07
C HIS A 122 -11.78 5.87 15.99
N ASN A 123 -10.52 5.46 16.12
CA ASN A 123 -9.50 6.07 16.96
C ASN A 123 -8.28 6.46 16.13
N ASP A 124 -7.40 7.29 16.69
CA ASP A 124 -6.10 7.58 16.10
C ASP A 124 -5.24 6.31 16.07
N VAL A 125 -4.59 6.06 14.93
CA VAL A 125 -3.76 4.86 14.74
C VAL A 125 -2.32 5.26 14.52
N ARG A 126 -1.45 4.80 15.42
CA ARG A 126 0.00 4.86 15.26
C ARG A 126 0.50 3.52 14.76
N PHE A 127 1.27 3.55 13.69
CA PHE A 127 1.84 2.34 13.10
C PHE A 127 3.15 2.64 12.40
N ARG A 128 3.95 1.60 12.23
CA ARG A 128 5.19 1.64 11.47
C ARG A 128 5.04 0.80 10.21
N VAL A 129 5.45 1.36 9.08
CA VAL A 129 5.51 0.65 7.80
C VAL A 129 6.95 0.49 7.41
N LYS A 130 7.31 -0.72 6.98
CA LYS A 130 8.61 -1.05 6.41
C LYS A 130 8.41 -1.69 5.05
N ILE A 131 9.00 -1.06 4.03
CA ILE A 131 8.91 -1.49 2.64
C ILE A 131 10.27 -2.02 2.20
N GLN A 132 10.28 -3.27 1.75
CA GLN A 132 11.47 -3.95 1.28
C GLN A 132 11.26 -4.43 -0.15
N LYS A 133 12.30 -4.25 -0.98
CA LYS A 133 12.37 -4.94 -2.27
C LYS A 133 12.81 -6.38 -1.98
N LYS A 134 12.07 -7.36 -2.47
CA LYS A 134 12.46 -8.77 -2.44
C LYS A 134 13.85 -8.87 -3.06
N ARG A 135 14.76 -9.60 -2.41
CA ARG A 135 16.01 -9.98 -3.06
C ARG A 135 15.63 -10.87 -4.24
N THR A 136 15.86 -10.39 -5.45
CA THR A 136 15.87 -11.26 -6.62
C THR A 136 17.05 -12.19 -6.39
N TYR A 137 16.80 -13.44 -5.99
CA TYR A 137 17.79 -14.48 -6.20
C TYR A 137 17.88 -14.63 -7.71
N VAL A 138 18.85 -13.94 -8.30
CA VAL A 138 19.38 -14.41 -9.58
C VAL A 138 20.04 -15.73 -9.21
N ASN A 139 19.36 -16.84 -9.47
CA ASN A 139 20.03 -18.12 -9.56
C ASN A 139 21.04 -17.95 -10.69
N THR A 140 22.27 -17.59 -10.34
CA THR A 140 23.43 -17.91 -11.15
C THR A 140 23.51 -19.44 -11.17
N LEU A 141 22.88 -20.02 -12.19
CA LEU A 141 23.17 -21.35 -12.68
C LEU A 141 24.62 -21.42 -13.16
#